data_AF-A0A540VK49-F1
#
_entry.id   AF-A0A540VK49-F1
#
_cell.length_a   1.000
_cell.length_b   1.000
_cell.length_c   1.000
_cell.angle_alpha   90.00
_cell.angle_beta   90.00
_cell.angle_gamma   90.00
#
_symmetry.space_group_name_H-M   'P 1'
#
loop_
_entity.id
_entity.type
_entity.pdbx_description
1 polymer ?
#
loop_
_entity_poly.entity_id
_entity_poly.type
_entity_poly.pdbx_seq_one_letter_code
_entity_poly.pdbx_strand_id
1 'polypeptide(L)'
;MAFEMVGLSPGSGITLTLVVHDGPMATGYWKYGPTPDDAEAHWYEFGYDPATGTGAEILGRTIRLHLVDGGRGDGDLTANGVIADPGGPGGVALDEFLYLPVIWR
;
A
#
# COMPACT_ATOMS: atom_id res chain seq x y z
N MET A 1 6.68 3.07 -8.27
CA MET A 1 7.01 1.73 -8.77
C MET A 1 5.72 1.15 -9.31
N ALA A 2 5.76 0.12 -10.15
CA ALA A 2 4.53 -0.54 -10.58
C ALA A 2 4.78 -2.03 -10.74
N PHE A 3 3.77 -2.84 -10.43
CA PHE A 3 3.74 -4.26 -10.75
C PHE A 3 2.37 -4.64 -11.28
N GLU A 4 2.33 -5.74 -12.02
CA GLU A 4 1.10 -6.37 -12.50
C GLU A 4 1.05 -7.80 -11.99
N MET A 5 -0.12 -8.22 -11.55
CA MET A 5 -0.42 -9.62 -11.28
C MET A 5 -1.40 -10.11 -12.33
N VAL A 6 -1.05 -11.20 -13.01
CA VAL A 6 -1.83 -11.74 -14.12
C VAL A 6 -2.21 -13.20 -13.86
N GLY A 7 -3.31 -13.65 -14.45
CA GLY A 7 -3.77 -15.05 -14.35
C GLY A 7 -4.55 -15.33 -13.07
N LEU A 8 -5.13 -14.30 -12.46
CA LEU A 8 -6.05 -14.45 -11.34
C LEU A 8 -7.42 -14.91 -11.86
N SER A 9 -8.18 -15.58 -11.00
CA SER A 9 -9.62 -15.73 -11.26
C SER A 9 -10.27 -14.35 -11.16
N PRO A 10 -11.13 -13.94 -12.11
CA PRO A 10 -11.78 -12.65 -12.05
C PRO A 10 -12.48 -12.39 -10.71
N GLY A 11 -12.20 -11.26 -10.08
CA GLY A 11 -12.77 -10.86 -8.78
C GLY A 11 -12.09 -11.50 -7.56
N SER A 12 -11.05 -12.30 -7.74
CA SER A 12 -10.37 -12.96 -6.62
C SER A 12 -9.46 -12.02 -5.83
N GLY A 13 -9.34 -12.29 -4.54
CA GLY A 13 -8.42 -11.59 -3.64
C GLY A 13 -7.06 -12.26 -3.53
N ILE A 14 -6.02 -11.45 -3.34
CA ILE A 14 -4.65 -11.89 -3.09
C ILE A 14 -4.00 -11.04 -1.99
N THR A 15 -3.14 -11.68 -1.20
CA THR A 15 -2.30 -11.00 -0.21
C THR A 15 -0.85 -11.11 -0.62
N LEU A 16 -0.20 -9.96 -0.78
CA LEU A 16 1.24 -9.85 -1.04
C LEU A 16 1.97 -9.44 0.23
N THR A 17 3.20 -9.94 0.38
CA THR A 17 4.11 -9.50 1.43
C THR A 17 5.33 -8.86 0.79
N LEU A 18 5.51 -7.56 1.02
CA LEU A 18 6.67 -6.80 0.60
C LEU A 18 7.60 -6.65 1.81
N VAL A 19 8.88 -6.95 1.64
CA VAL A 19 9.89 -6.82 2.70
C VAL A 19 10.91 -5.77 2.27
N VAL A 20 11.03 -4.71 3.07
CA VAL A 20 12.03 -3.65 2.87
C VAL A 20 13.29 -4.04 3.63
N HIS A 21 14.32 -4.45 2.92
CA HIS A 21 15.56 -4.96 3.54
C HIS A 21 16.45 -3.87 4.14
N ASP A 22 16.41 -2.66 3.59
CA ASP A 22 17.25 -1.54 4.02
C ASP A 22 16.56 -0.19 3.74
N GLY A 23 17.04 0.88 4.37
CA GLY A 23 16.50 2.23 4.24
C GLY A 23 15.42 2.61 5.26
N PRO A 24 14.81 3.80 5.10
CA PRO A 24 13.82 4.32 6.02
C PRO A 24 12.55 3.47 6.02
N MET A 25 11.91 3.39 7.18
CA MET A 25 10.65 2.67 7.33
C MET A 25 9.51 3.50 6.75
N ALA A 26 8.76 2.88 5.83
CA ALA A 26 7.54 3.48 5.31
C ALA A 26 6.51 3.60 6.44
N THR A 27 5.74 4.67 6.45
CA THR A 27 4.64 4.88 7.41
C THR A 27 3.28 4.72 6.76
N GLY A 28 3.23 4.59 5.43
CA GLY A 28 2.02 4.35 4.66
C GLY A 28 2.32 3.71 3.32
N TYR A 29 1.26 3.48 2.54
CA TYR A 29 1.34 3.02 1.16
C TYR A 29 0.40 3.89 0.33
N TRP A 30 0.86 4.34 -0.83
CA TRP A 30 0.12 5.25 -1.69
C TRP A 30 -0.04 4.65 -3.07
N LYS A 31 -1.21 4.89 -3.67
CA LYS A 31 -1.55 4.46 -5.02
C LYS A 31 -1.97 5.64 -5.88
N TYR A 32 -1.76 5.51 -7.18
CA TYR A 32 -2.23 6.47 -8.16
C TYR A 32 -3.18 5.81 -9.15
N GLY A 33 -4.44 6.24 -9.20
CA GLY A 33 -5.41 5.66 -10.10
C GLY A 33 -6.84 6.01 -9.69
N PRO A 34 -7.83 5.43 -10.36
CA PRO A 34 -9.22 5.57 -9.96
C PRO A 34 -9.49 4.84 -8.64
N THR A 35 -10.54 5.27 -7.95
CA THR A 35 -11.16 4.56 -6.83
C THR A 35 -12.64 4.31 -7.14
N PRO A 36 -13.32 3.39 -6.43
CA PRO A 36 -14.74 3.13 -6.68
C PRO A 36 -15.66 4.36 -6.59
N ASP A 37 -15.25 5.39 -5.85
CA ASP A 37 -15.96 6.64 -5.63
C ASP A 37 -15.49 7.80 -6.54
N ASP A 38 -14.28 7.73 -7.12
CA ASP A 38 -13.76 8.72 -8.06
C ASP A 38 -13.00 8.03 -9.21
N ALA A 39 -13.59 8.10 -10.41
CA ALA A 39 -13.04 7.47 -11.61
C ALA A 39 -11.86 8.24 -12.22
N GLU A 40 -11.61 9.49 -11.82
CA GLU A 40 -10.44 10.24 -12.28
C GLU A 40 -9.19 9.78 -11.54
N ALA A 41 -8.06 9.66 -12.25
CA ALA A 41 -6.83 9.18 -11.65
C ALA A 41 -6.25 10.20 -10.66
N HIS A 42 -6.16 9.81 -9.39
CA HIS A 42 -5.65 10.65 -8.30
C HIS A 42 -4.75 9.86 -7.36
N TRP A 43 -3.98 10.57 -6.53
CA TRP A 43 -3.21 9.94 -5.46
C TRP A 43 -4.10 9.74 -4.24
N TYR A 44 -4.07 8.54 -3.68
CA TYR A 44 -4.79 8.23 -2.44
C TYR A 44 -3.97 7.32 -1.54
N GLU A 45 -4.24 7.41 -0.24
CA GLU A 45 -3.67 6.51 0.74
C GLU A 45 -4.33 5.13 0.64
N PHE A 46 -3.51 4.10 0.53
CA PHE A 46 -3.94 2.71 0.41
C PHE A 46 -3.81 1.99 1.75
N GLY A 47 -4.29 2.57 2.85
CA GLY A 47 -4.35 1.89 4.15
C GLY A 47 -5.38 0.75 4.15
N TYR A 48 -5.17 -0.28 4.98
CA TYR A 48 -6.10 -1.40 5.10
C TYR A 48 -7.48 -0.94 5.56
N ASP A 49 -8.49 -1.27 4.75
CA ASP A 49 -9.90 -1.01 5.02
C ASP A 49 -10.65 -2.34 5.17
N PRO A 50 -11.15 -2.67 6.38
CA PRO A 50 -11.87 -3.92 6.61
C PRO A 50 -13.22 -3.98 5.89
N ALA A 51 -13.81 -2.85 5.47
CA ALA A 51 -15.07 -2.85 4.74
C ALA A 51 -14.92 -3.35 3.30
N THR A 52 -13.80 -3.01 2.65
CA THR A 52 -13.47 -3.47 1.29
C THR A 52 -12.58 -4.71 1.29
N GLY A 53 -11.92 -5.04 2.41
CA GLY A 53 -10.92 -6.11 2.46
C GLY A 53 -9.66 -5.78 1.66
N THR A 54 -9.43 -4.50 1.33
CA THR A 54 -8.31 -4.04 0.52
C THR A 54 -7.46 -3.03 1.27
N GLY A 55 -6.18 -2.93 0.91
CA GLY A 55 -5.26 -1.94 1.47
C GLY A 55 -3.99 -2.55 2.05
N ALA A 56 -3.14 -1.68 2.56
CA ALA A 56 -1.83 -1.99 3.10
C ALA A 56 -1.84 -1.99 4.64
N GLU A 57 -1.25 -3.02 5.22
CA GLU A 57 -0.85 -3.04 6.62
C GLU A 57 0.66 -2.82 6.70
N ILE A 58 1.08 -1.74 7.37
CA ILE A 58 2.49 -1.43 7.60
C ILE A 58 2.93 -2.07 8.92
N LEU A 59 3.70 -3.15 8.83
CA LEU A 59 4.17 -4.00 9.94
C LEU A 59 5.69 -3.86 10.09
N GLY A 60 6.13 -2.62 10.32
CA GLY A 60 7.55 -2.28 10.37
C GLY A 60 8.21 -2.32 8.99
N ARG A 61 9.18 -3.24 8.80
CA ARG A 61 9.83 -3.46 7.49
C ARG A 61 9.02 -4.37 6.55
N THR A 62 7.92 -4.91 7.03
CA THR A 62 7.02 -5.76 6.25
C THR A 62 5.77 -4.98 5.92
N ILE A 63 5.38 -4.97 4.65
CA ILE A 63 4.11 -4.39 4.19
C ILE A 63 3.27 -5.52 3.64
N ARG A 64 2.05 -5.69 4.19
CA ARG A 64 1.09 -6.65 3.68
C ARG A 64 0.06 -5.93 2.83
N LEU A 65 0.01 -6.22 1.53
CA LEU A 65 -0.98 -5.65 0.62
C LEU A 65 -2.11 -6.65 0.43
N HIS A 66 -3.34 -6.22 0.68
CA HIS A 66 -4.56 -6.95 0.37
C HIS A 66 -5.19 -6.32 -0.85
N LEU A 67 -5.34 -7.12 -1.90
CA LEU A 67 -5.81 -6.68 -3.21
C LEU A 67 -6.92 -7.60 -3.67
N VAL A 68 -7.85 -7.04 -4.43
CA VAL A 68 -8.95 -7.76 -5.08
C VAL A 68 -8.98 -7.30 -6.53
N ASP A 69 -9.05 -8.25 -7.47
CA ASP A 69 -9.21 -7.97 -8.90
C ASP A 69 -10.56 -7.28 -9.16
N GLY A 70 -10.51 -6.10 -9.76
CA GLY A 70 -11.62 -5.16 -9.87
C GLY A 70 -11.97 -4.39 -8.58
N GLY A 71 -11.14 -4.47 -7.55
CA GLY A 71 -11.33 -3.79 -6.27
C GLY A 71 -10.56 -2.47 -6.17
N ARG A 72 -10.72 -1.77 -5.04
CA ARG A 72 -9.90 -0.59 -4.73
C ARG A 72 -8.42 -0.97 -4.74
N GLY A 73 -7.60 -0.18 -5.42
CA GLY A 73 -6.19 -0.48 -5.60
C GLY A 73 -5.89 -1.28 -6.86
N ASP A 74 -6.90 -1.69 -7.62
CA ASP A 74 -6.75 -2.17 -9.00
C ASP A 74 -6.95 -1.02 -9.99
N GLY A 75 -5.97 -0.79 -10.86
CA GLY A 75 -5.85 0.42 -11.67
C GLY A 75 -6.98 0.67 -12.67
N ASP A 76 -7.77 -0.35 -13.01
CA ASP A 76 -8.91 -0.24 -13.93
C ASP A 76 -10.27 -0.56 -13.28
N LEU A 77 -10.27 -0.94 -11.99
CA LEU A 77 -11.44 -1.34 -11.21
C LEU A 77 -12.29 -2.44 -11.90
N THR A 78 -11.69 -3.24 -12.78
CA THR A 78 -12.37 -4.27 -13.56
C THR A 78 -11.88 -5.65 -13.17
N ALA A 79 -12.81 -6.54 -12.82
CA ALA A 79 -12.50 -7.94 -12.57
C ALA A 79 -12.18 -8.67 -13.89
N ASN A 80 -10.92 -8.64 -14.32
CA ASN A 80 -10.45 -9.22 -15.58
C ASN A 80 -9.31 -10.25 -15.40
N GLY A 81 -8.99 -10.59 -14.15
CA GLY A 81 -7.90 -11.50 -13.80
C GLY A 81 -6.52 -10.83 -13.82
N VAL A 82 -6.47 -9.50 -13.85
CA VAL A 82 -5.26 -8.68 -13.85
C VAL A 82 -5.41 -7.56 -12.84
N ILE A 83 -4.48 -7.50 -11.87
CA ILE A 83 -4.40 -6.36 -10.96
C ILE A 83 -3.22 -5.48 -11.38
N ALA A 84 -3.52 -4.23 -11.75
CA ALA A 84 -2.51 -3.21 -12.05
C ALA A 84 -2.27 -2.33 -10.80
N ASP A 85 -1.04 -2.33 -10.27
CA ASP A 85 -0.67 -1.58 -9.05
C ASP A 85 0.41 -0.53 -9.36
N PRO A 86 0.02 0.67 -9.84
CA PRO A 86 0.88 1.85 -9.76
C PRO A 86 0.84 2.43 -8.35
N GLY A 87 1.88 2.16 -7.58
CA GLY A 87 1.97 2.61 -6.19
C GLY A 87 3.32 2.36 -5.52
N GLY A 88 3.34 2.56 -4.21
CA GLY A 88 4.48 2.19 -3.40
C GLY A 88 4.41 2.65 -1.96
N PRO A 89 5.38 2.21 -1.15
CA PRO A 89 5.54 2.69 0.21
C PRO A 89 5.77 4.21 0.21
N GLY A 90 5.08 4.92 1.09
CA GLY A 90 5.15 6.38 1.21
C GLY A 90 5.19 6.83 2.67
N GLY A 91 5.61 8.09 2.85
CA GLY A 91 5.98 8.61 4.17
C GLY A 91 7.30 8.00 4.69
N VAL A 92 8.00 8.73 5.54
CA VAL A 92 9.22 8.26 6.19
C VAL A 92 9.13 8.55 7.68
N ALA A 93 9.35 7.54 8.51
CA ALA A 93 9.74 7.78 9.89
C ALA A 93 11.24 8.09 9.88
N LEU A 94 11.60 9.32 10.29
CA LEU A 94 12.98 9.61 10.66
C LEU A 94 13.15 9.10 12.09
N ASP A 95 14.20 8.32 12.34
CA ASP A 95 14.47 7.74 13.67
C ASP A 95 14.34 8.81 14.77
N GLU A 96 13.65 8.47 15.85
CA GLU A 96 13.47 9.30 17.04
C GLU A 96 14.81 9.92 17.48
N PHE A 97 14.88 11.25 17.51
CA PHE A 97 15.98 11.92 18.19
C PHE A 97 15.83 11.66 19.70
N LEU A 98 16.71 10.85 20.28
CA LEU A 98 16.84 10.72 21.72
C LEU A 98 17.41 12.04 22.29
N TYR A 99 16.52 12.91 22.80
CA TYR A 99 16.92 14.11 23.52
C TYR A 99 17.13 13.79 25.00
N LEU A 100 18.37 13.49 25.41
CA LEU A 100 18.74 13.41 26.82
C LEU A 100 19.28 14.77 27.29
N PRO A 101 18.55 15.54 28.10
CA PRO A 101 19.13 16.71 28.75
C PRO A 101 20.18 16.22 29.76
N VAL A 102 21.45 16.50 29.49
CA VAL A 102 22.51 16.36 30.49
C VAL A 102 22.41 17.54 31.45
N ILE A 103 21.92 17.28 32.66
CA ILE A 103 22.03 18.24 33.77
C ILE A 103 23.36 17.97 34.46
N TRP A 104 24.32 18.87 34.30
CA TRP A 104 25.50 18.91 35.17
C TRP A 104 25.09 19.46 36.54
N ARG A 105 25.49 18.78 37.61
CA ARG A 105 25.49 19.31 38.98
C ARG A 105 26.92 19.57 39.41
#